data_AF-A0A8S9GAP6-F1
#
_entry.id   AF-A0A8S9GAP6-F1
#
_cell.length_a   1.000
_cell.length_b   1.000
_cell.length_c   1.000
_cell.angle_alpha   90.00
_cell.angle_beta   90.00
_cell.angle_gamma   90.00
#
_symmetry.space_group_name_H-M   'P 1'
#
loop_
_entity.id
_entity.type
_entity.pdbx_description
1 polymer ?
#
loop_
_entity_poly.entity_id
_entity_poly.type
_entity_poly.pdbx_seq_one_letter_code
_entity_poly.pdbx_strand_id
1 'polypeptide(L)'
;MFLKSFLRQTTTTKLNPPPSPWRLPVIGNLHQLSLHPHRALCSLSHRYGPLMILYFGRVPTLVVSSADTALDALKTHDLKFSNRPVTKMVDKLLNSGRDLAFAPYGDWRILEAG
;
A
#
# COMPACT_ATOMS: atom_id res chain seq x y z
N MET A 1 27.01 5.21 -13.28
CA MET A 1 26.77 4.21 -12.21
C MET A 1 25.36 3.66 -12.36
N PHE A 2 25.26 2.44 -12.89
CA PHE A 2 24.01 1.71 -13.07
C PHE A 2 23.54 1.17 -11.72
N LEU A 3 22.27 1.39 -11.36
CA LEU A 3 21.61 0.56 -10.36
C LEU A 3 20.31 0.00 -10.95
N LYS A 4 20.41 -1.24 -11.41
CA LYS A 4 19.26 -2.05 -11.82
C LYS A 4 18.61 -2.67 -10.59
N SER A 5 17.29 -2.67 -10.61
CA SER A 5 16.34 -3.67 -10.08
C SER A 5 16.17 -3.84 -8.56
N PHE A 6 14.95 -3.57 -8.09
CA PHE A 6 14.14 -4.60 -7.41
C PHE A 6 12.64 -4.31 -7.62
N LEU A 7 12.16 -4.51 -8.85
CA LEU A 7 10.76 -4.87 -9.08
C LEU A 7 10.80 -6.33 -9.50
N ARG A 8 10.47 -7.24 -8.58
CA ARG A 8 10.27 -8.66 -8.90
C ARG A 8 9.16 -8.75 -9.94
N GLN A 9 9.54 -8.93 -11.21
CA GLN A 9 8.65 -9.29 -12.30
C GLN A 9 8.32 -10.78 -12.16
N THR A 10 7.10 -11.10 -11.77
CA THR A 10 6.58 -12.46 -11.91
C THR A 10 5.79 -12.56 -13.22
N THR A 11 6.34 -13.33 -14.15
CA THR A 11 5.69 -14.08 -15.25
C THR A 11 4.85 -13.32 -16.29
N THR A 12 5.48 -13.10 -17.46
CA THR A 12 4.96 -13.34 -18.83
C THR A 12 3.47 -13.09 -19.12
N THR A 13 3.12 -11.82 -19.33
CA THR A 13 2.26 -11.28 -20.39
C THR A 13 2.59 -9.78 -20.44
N LYS A 14 2.37 -9.06 -21.55
CA LYS A 14 2.56 -7.60 -21.59
C LYS A 14 1.50 -6.92 -20.69
N LEU A 15 1.63 -7.01 -19.38
CA LEU A 15 0.79 -6.32 -18.43
C LEU A 15 1.31 -4.89 -18.36
N ASN A 16 0.52 -3.96 -18.90
CA ASN A 16 0.76 -2.55 -18.70
C ASN A 16 0.76 -2.30 -17.18
N PRO A 17 1.82 -1.70 -16.62
CA PRO A 17 1.82 -1.39 -15.21
C PRO A 17 0.64 -0.45 -14.92
N PRO A 18 0.05 -0.55 -13.72
CA PRO A 18 -0.98 0.39 -13.31
C PRO A 18 -0.46 1.83 -13.49
N PRO A 19 -1.32 2.75 -13.95
CA PRO A 19 -0.94 4.14 -14.15
C PRO A 19 -0.39 4.75 -12.86
N SER A 20 0.61 5.63 -13.00
CA SER A 20 1.22 6.35 -11.88
C SER A 20 1.07 7.85 -12.13
N PRO A 21 0.49 8.60 -11.17
CA PRO A 21 0.57 10.05 -11.15
C PRO A 21 2.02 10.54 -11.14
N TRP A 22 2.20 11.78 -11.55
CA TRP A 22 3.51 12.43 -11.52
C TRP A 22 4.01 12.59 -10.09
N ARG A 23 5.31 12.36 -9.88
CA ARG A 23 5.95 12.27 -8.56
C ARG A 23 7.10 13.25 -8.44
N LEU A 24 7.19 13.90 -7.27
CA LEU A 24 8.31 14.78 -6.96
C LEU A 24 9.54 13.97 -6.47
N PRO A 25 10.77 14.46 -6.70
CA PRO A 25 11.97 13.89 -6.12
C PRO A 25 11.86 13.82 -4.58
N VAL A 26 12.39 12.76 -3.98
CA VAL A 26 12.45 12.52 -2.52
C VAL A 26 11.10 12.28 -1.84
N ILE A 27 10.09 13.13 -2.04
CA ILE A 27 8.78 13.04 -1.35
C ILE A 27 7.73 12.21 -2.10
N GLY A 28 7.90 11.98 -3.41
CA GLY A 28 6.94 11.24 -4.23
C GLY A 28 5.61 11.98 -4.40
N ASN A 29 4.50 11.28 -4.15
CA ASN A 29 3.11 11.74 -4.30
C ASN A 29 2.51 12.26 -3.00
N LEU A 30 3.31 12.40 -1.93
CA LEU A 30 2.82 12.98 -0.66
C LEU A 30 2.23 14.38 -0.85
N HIS A 31 2.76 15.16 -1.78
CA HIS A 31 2.25 16.50 -2.12
C HIS A 31 0.82 16.49 -2.71
N GLN A 32 0.36 15.35 -3.22
CA GLN A 32 -1.00 15.20 -3.76
C GLN A 32 -2.00 14.81 -2.68
N LEU A 33 -1.52 14.37 -1.51
CA LEU A 33 -2.34 14.09 -0.36
C LEU A 33 -2.58 15.40 0.40
N SER A 34 -3.80 15.91 0.35
CA SER A 34 -4.21 17.04 1.19
C SER A 34 -4.44 16.58 2.64
N LEU A 35 -4.91 17.48 3.50
CA LEU A 35 -5.37 17.16 4.86
C LEU A 35 -6.36 15.97 4.93
N HIS A 36 -7.06 15.69 3.83
CA HIS A 36 -8.01 14.59 3.73
C HIS A 36 -7.48 13.51 2.76
N PRO A 37 -6.62 12.59 3.22
CA PRO A 37 -5.94 11.63 2.34
C PRO A 37 -6.94 10.72 1.61
N HIS A 38 -8.03 10.30 2.27
CA HIS A 38 -9.06 9.47 1.65
C HIS A 38 -9.78 10.16 0.47
N ARG A 39 -10.06 11.47 0.59
CA ARG A 39 -10.67 12.26 -0.51
C ARG A 39 -9.69 12.47 -1.65
N ALA A 40 -8.43 12.75 -1.33
CA ALA A 40 -7.37 12.90 -2.34
C ALA A 40 -7.13 11.59 -3.11
N LEU A 41 -7.13 10.44 -2.43
CA LEU A 41 -7.01 9.14 -3.09
C LEU A 41 -8.21 8.83 -3.97
N CYS A 42 -9.43 9.20 -3.55
CA CYS A 42 -10.63 9.06 -4.36
C CYS A 42 -10.59 9.95 -5.62
N SER A 43 -10.17 11.21 -5.51
CA SER A 43 -10.05 12.07 -6.69
C SER A 43 -8.96 11.59 -7.65
N LEU A 44 -7.85 11.06 -7.13
CA LEU A 44 -6.82 10.41 -7.93
C LEU A 44 -7.34 9.16 -8.64
N SER A 45 -8.18 8.34 -7.99
CA SER A 45 -8.70 7.12 -8.61
C SER A 45 -9.69 7.41 -9.72
N HIS A 46 -10.49 8.48 -9.58
CA HIS A 46 -11.30 8.98 -10.69
C HIS A 46 -10.47 9.45 -11.89
N ARG A 47 -9.24 9.95 -11.66
CA ARG A 47 -8.38 10.47 -12.74
C ARG A 47 -7.50 9.42 -13.40
N TYR A 48 -6.92 8.52 -12.62
CA TYR A 48 -5.94 7.54 -13.10
C TYR A 48 -6.53 6.12 -13.19
N GLY A 49 -7.72 5.91 -12.64
CA GLY A 49 -8.39 4.62 -12.63
C GLY A 49 -8.36 3.92 -11.27
N PRO A 50 -9.11 2.81 -11.13
CA PRO A 50 -9.31 2.12 -9.87
C PRO A 50 -8.08 1.34 -9.37
N LEU A 51 -7.04 1.20 -10.19
CA LEU A 51 -5.78 0.56 -9.84
C LEU A 51 -4.64 1.47 -10.25
N MET A 52 -3.91 2.03 -9.29
CA MET A 52 -2.80 2.95 -9.56
C MET A 52 -1.65 2.75 -8.58
N ILE A 53 -0.45 3.18 -8.95
CA ILE A 53 0.71 3.19 -8.04
C ILE A 53 1.00 4.61 -7.60
N LEU A 54 1.13 4.79 -6.29
CA LEU A 54 1.66 6.00 -5.67
C LEU A 54 3.03 5.74 -5.04
N TYR A 55 3.76 6.81 -4.77
CA TYR A 55 5.01 6.75 -4.02
C TYR A 55 4.94 7.66 -2.81
N PHE A 56 5.06 7.09 -1.61
CA PHE A 56 5.18 7.89 -0.38
C PHE A 56 6.66 7.95 -0.01
N GLY A 57 7.28 9.07 -0.39
CA GLY A 57 8.73 9.17 -0.42
C GLY A 57 9.36 8.19 -1.41
N ARG A 58 10.13 7.22 -0.90
CA ARG A 58 10.75 6.13 -1.69
C ARG A 58 9.96 4.82 -1.63
N VAL A 59 8.84 4.78 -0.92
CA VAL A 59 8.03 3.57 -0.75
C VAL A 59 6.96 3.52 -1.85
N PRO A 60 6.98 2.52 -2.75
CA PRO A 60 5.88 2.29 -3.69
C PRO A 60 4.65 1.78 -2.94
N THR A 61 3.47 2.28 -3.29
CA THR A 61 2.20 1.93 -2.67
C THR A 61 1.16 1.70 -3.77
N LEU A 62 0.65 0.48 -3.85
CA LEU A 62 -0.45 0.14 -4.75
C LEU A 62 -1.77 0.62 -4.12
N VAL A 63 -2.53 1.42 -4.85
CA VAL A 63 -3.85 1.88 -4.43
C VAL A 63 -4.91 1.13 -5.24
N VAL A 64 -5.81 0.48 -4.51
CA VAL A 64 -6.94 -0.27 -5.05
C VAL A 64 -8.21 0.45 -4.63
N SER A 65 -8.98 0.93 -5.60
CA SER A 65 -10.23 1.69 -5.41
C SER A 65 -11.45 1.03 -6.05
N SER A 66 -11.32 -0.22 -6.53
CA SER A 66 -12.45 -1.05 -6.95
C SER A 66 -12.79 -2.08 -5.87
N ALA A 67 -14.09 -2.27 -5.61
CA ALA A 67 -14.57 -3.26 -4.66
C ALA A 67 -14.16 -4.69 -5.04
N ASP A 68 -14.31 -5.07 -6.32
CA ASP A 68 -14.00 -6.41 -6.81
C ASP A 68 -12.51 -6.73 -6.64
N THR A 69 -11.64 -5.78 -7.02
CA THR A 69 -10.19 -5.97 -6.91
C THR A 69 -9.72 -5.94 -5.46
N ALA A 70 -10.35 -5.13 -4.60
CA ALA A 70 -10.06 -5.12 -3.17
C ALA A 70 -10.50 -6.43 -2.53
N LEU A 71 -11.65 -6.98 -2.93
CA LEU A 71 -12.16 -8.26 -2.47
C LEU A 71 -11.18 -9.39 -2.81
N ASP A 72 -10.72 -9.45 -4.06
CA ASP A 72 -9.76 -10.46 -4.51
C ASP A 72 -8.40 -10.33 -3.80
N ALA A 73 -7.95 -9.11 -3.54
CA ALA A 73 -6.71 -8.86 -2.81
C ALA A 73 -6.83 -9.30 -1.34
N LEU A 74 -7.95 -9.00 -0.69
CA LEU A 74 -8.16 -9.27 0.74
C LEU A 74 -8.63 -10.70 1.04
N LYS A 75 -9.29 -11.40 0.09
CA LYS A 75 -9.74 -12.79 0.27
C LYS A 75 -8.77 -13.80 -0.31
N THR A 76 -8.34 -13.61 -1.55
CA THR A 76 -7.54 -14.60 -2.28
C THR A 76 -6.05 -14.46 -1.99
N HIS A 77 -5.62 -13.25 -1.61
CA HIS A 77 -4.21 -12.93 -1.34
C HIS A 77 -4.01 -12.37 0.07
N ASP A 78 -4.89 -12.71 1.00
CA ASP A 78 -4.88 -12.26 2.39
C ASP A 78 -3.48 -12.41 3.02
N LEU A 79 -2.82 -13.55 2.88
CA LEU A 79 -1.48 -13.81 3.44
C LEU A 79 -0.41 -12.84 2.92
N LYS A 80 -0.52 -12.37 1.68
CA LYS A 80 0.46 -11.46 1.06
C LYS A 80 0.18 -9.99 1.45
N PHE A 81 -1.08 -9.64 1.67
CA PHE A 81 -1.50 -8.26 1.98
C PHE A 81 -1.79 -8.02 3.46
N SER A 82 -1.80 -9.06 4.30
CA SER A 82 -2.04 -8.93 5.74
C SER A 82 -0.80 -8.51 6.53
N ASN A 83 0.36 -8.39 5.88
CA ASN A 83 1.53 -7.82 6.52
C ASN A 83 1.30 -6.33 6.77
N ARG A 84 1.31 -5.91 8.04
CA ARG A 84 1.15 -4.52 8.47
C ARG A 84 2.53 -3.93 8.77
N PRO A 85 3.21 -3.31 7.79
CA PRO A 85 4.52 -2.72 8.06
C PRO A 85 4.39 -1.60 9.09
N VAL A 86 4.90 -1.83 10.29
CA VAL A 86 4.99 -0.81 11.33
C VAL A 86 6.00 0.23 10.88
N THR A 87 5.52 1.39 10.43
CA THR A 87 6.40 2.52 10.11
C THR A 87 6.94 3.12 11.41
N LYS A 88 8.11 3.79 11.36
CA LYS A 88 8.67 4.49 12.54
C LYS A 88 7.70 5.52 13.14
N MET A 89 6.76 6.02 12.35
CA MET A 89 5.69 6.90 12.81
C MET A 89 4.65 6.12 13.64
N VAL A 90 4.19 4.98 13.14
CA VAL A 90 3.28 4.06 13.86
C VAL A 90 3.92 3.57 15.16
N ASP A 91 5.20 3.20 15.13
CA ASP A 91 5.95 2.76 16.32
C ASP A 91 5.98 3.83 17.43
N LYS A 92 6.22 5.09 17.05
CA LYS A 92 6.25 6.23 17.99
C LYS A 92 4.86 6.65 18.47
N LEU A 93 3.84 6.58 17.61
CA LEU A 93 2.49 7.03 17.96
C LEU A 93 1.68 5.98 18.71
N LEU A 94 1.91 4.69 18.43
CA LEU A 94 1.08 3.57 18.91
C LEU A 94 1.84 2.68 19.90
N ASN A 95 2.60 3.32 20.78
CA ASN A 95 3.19 2.69 21.97
C ASN A 95 3.99 1.41 21.64
N SER A 96 4.86 1.51 20.63
CA SER A 96 5.78 0.46 20.19
C SER A 96 5.12 -0.76 19.51
N GLY A 97 4.03 -0.57 18.76
CA GLY A 97 3.44 -1.63 17.94
C GLY A 97 2.80 -2.77 18.74
N ARG A 98 2.54 -2.55 20.05
CA ARG A 98 1.85 -3.50 20.94
C ARG A 98 0.32 -3.41 20.87
N ASP A 99 -0.19 -2.59 19.96
CA ASP A 99 -1.62 -2.48 19.72
C ASP A 99 -2.08 -3.60 18.77
N LEU A 100 -3.19 -4.26 19.10
CA LEU A 100 -3.72 -5.41 18.36
C LEU A 100 -3.89 -5.11 16.86
N ALA A 101 -4.17 -3.85 16.52
CA ALA A 101 -4.37 -3.37 15.16
C ALA A 101 -3.08 -3.35 14.30
N PHE A 102 -1.89 -3.38 14.91
CA PHE A 102 -0.59 -3.34 14.22
C PHE A 102 0.31 -4.53 14.54
N ALA A 103 -0.20 -5.52 15.30
CA ALA A 103 0.51 -6.75 15.59
C ALA A 103 0.85 -7.52 14.30
N PRO A 104 2.00 -8.23 14.27
CA PRO A 104 2.36 -9.11 13.16
C PRO A 104 1.25 -10.14 12.86
N TYR A 105 1.16 -10.54 11.60
CA TYR A 105 0.16 -11.51 11.17
C TYR A 105 0.31 -12.84 11.93
N GLY A 106 -0.74 -13.25 12.65
CA GLY A 106 -0.77 -14.49 13.45
C GLY A 106 -1.15 -14.28 14.92
N ASP A 107 -0.68 -13.19 15.55
CA ASP A 107 -0.90 -12.96 16.98
C ASP A 107 -2.37 -12.74 17.33
N TRP A 108 -3.14 -12.09 16.46
CA TRP A 108 -4.56 -11.83 16.68
C TRP A 108 -5.44 -13.10 16.59
N ARG A 109 -5.03 -14.09 15.79
CA ARG A 109 -5.77 -15.37 15.64
C ARG A 109 -5.62 -16.27 16.86
N ILE A 110 -4.54 -16.08 17.62
CA ILE A 110 -4.25 -16.83 18.85
C ILE A 110 -5.17 -16.37 19.99
N LEU A 111 -5.71 -15.16 19.93
CA LEU A 111 -6.61 -14.59 20.94
C LEU A 111 -8.09 -14.98 20.74
N GLU A 112 -8.49 -15.45 19.57
CA GLU A 112 -9.85 -15.96 19.32
C GLU A 112 -10.03 -17.44 19.74
N ALA A 113 -8.95 -18.12 20.11
CA ALA A 113 -8.93 -19.54 20.47
C ALA A 113 -8.86 -19.80 22.00
N GLY A 114 -9.11 -18.77 22.82
CA GLY A 114 -9.09 -18.83 24.29
C GLY A 114 -10.46 -18.63 24.91
#